data_AF-A0A0A9YW33-F1
#
_entry.id   AF-A0A0A9YW33-F1
#
_cell.length_a   1.000
_cell.length_b   1.000
_cell.length_c   1.000
_cell.angle_alpha   90.00
_cell.angle_beta   90.00
_cell.angle_gamma   90.00
#
_symmetry.space_group_name_H-M   'P 1'
#
loop_
_entity.id
_entity.type
_entity.pdbx_description
1 polymer ?
#
loop_
_entity_poly.entity_id
_entity_poly.type
_entity_poly.pdbx_seq_one_letter_code
_entity_poly.pdbx_strand_id
1 'polypeptide(L)'
;RPTTSSPHFPQSNGEAENAVSIAKRILLKCPDPNLGLLAYRTTKLESGLSPAELLYGRKLRSTLPSISNFEPVGRDQMKTFRERDWSMKIRMKKNFDERRKVKELPALSIGDRIWVRDLRRRGTVKANA
;
A
#
# COMPACT_ATOMS: atom_id res chain seq x y z
N ARG A 1 -7.11 -19.88 1.05
CA ARG A 1 -8.04 -19.53 -0.05
C ARG A 1 -7.61 -18.18 -0.61
N PRO A 2 -7.61 -17.95 -1.92
CA PRO A 2 -7.36 -16.63 -2.49
C PRO A 2 -8.47 -15.66 -2.08
N THR A 3 -8.09 -14.49 -1.59
CA THR A 3 -9.00 -13.41 -1.20
C THR A 3 -9.21 -12.52 -2.41
N THR A 4 -10.33 -12.65 -3.11
CA THR A 4 -10.69 -11.81 -4.26
C THR A 4 -11.37 -10.53 -3.78
N SER A 5 -10.94 -9.38 -4.30
CA SER A 5 -11.65 -8.12 -4.07
C SER A 5 -13.01 -8.11 -4.79
N SER A 6 -13.95 -7.30 -4.28
CA SER A 6 -15.26 -7.15 -4.90
C SER A 6 -15.10 -6.59 -6.34
N PRO A 7 -15.84 -7.12 -7.33
CA PRO A 7 -15.73 -6.70 -8.73
C PRO A 7 -15.87 -5.20 -8.99
N HIS A 8 -16.55 -4.47 -8.10
CA HIS A 8 -16.80 -3.03 -8.24
C HIS A 8 -16.05 -2.19 -7.20
N PHE A 9 -14.96 -2.71 -6.62
CA PHE A 9 -14.16 -2.01 -5.62
C PHE A 9 -12.70 -1.82 -6.07
N PRO A 10 -12.43 -1.05 -7.14
CA PRO A 10 -11.07 -0.86 -7.67
C PRO A 10 -10.12 -0.20 -6.66
N GLN A 11 -10.66 0.52 -5.68
CA GLN A 11 -9.89 1.23 -4.66
C GLN A 11 -9.04 0.31 -3.79
N SER A 12 -9.41 -0.96 -3.61
CA SER A 12 -8.59 -1.92 -2.86
C SER A 12 -7.34 -2.39 -3.61
N ASN A 13 -7.31 -2.25 -4.94
CA ASN A 13 -6.25 -2.81 -5.78
C ASN A 13 -5.21 -1.76 -6.22
N GLY A 14 -5.36 -0.50 -5.80
CA GLY A 14 -4.55 0.61 -6.30
C GLY A 14 -3.03 0.44 -6.12
N GLU A 15 -2.60 -0.23 -5.04
CA GLU A 15 -1.16 -0.52 -4.81
C GLU A 15 -0.61 -1.49 -5.87
N ALA A 16 -1.36 -2.57 -6.17
CA ALA A 16 -0.99 -3.54 -7.18
C ALA A 16 -0.98 -2.91 -8.58
N GLU A 17 -1.98 -2.08 -8.90
CA GLU A 17 -2.04 -1.35 -10.16
C GLU A 17 -0.85 -0.39 -10.32
N ASN A 18 -0.46 0.31 -9.25
CA ASN A 18 0.71 1.18 -9.26
C ASN A 18 2.00 0.38 -9.46
N ALA A 19 2.14 -0.79 -8.81
CA ALA A 19 3.28 -1.68 -9.02
C ALA A 19 3.41 -2.13 -10.48
N VAL A 20 2.29 -2.50 -11.13
CA VAL A 20 2.26 -2.83 -12.55
C VAL A 20 2.66 -1.62 -13.42
N SER A 21 2.17 -0.42 -13.08
CA SER A 21 2.55 0.82 -13.77
C SER A 21 4.05 1.13 -13.65
N ILE A 22 4.65 0.91 -12.49
CA ILE A 22 6.10 1.04 -12.28
C ILE A 22 6.85 0.02 -13.15
N ALA A 23 6.47 -1.25 -13.12
CA ALA A 23 7.09 -2.30 -13.92
C ALA A 23 7.04 -1.99 -15.43
N LYS A 24 5.88 -1.56 -15.93
CA LYS A 24 5.73 -1.11 -17.33
C LYS A 24 6.66 0.05 -17.67
N ARG A 25 6.77 1.05 -16.78
CA ARG A 25 7.68 2.19 -16.98
C ARG A 25 9.15 1.77 -17.01
N ILE A 26 9.55 0.81 -16.20
CA ILE A 26 10.92 0.27 -16.21
C ILE A 26 11.19 -0.40 -17.56
N LEU A 27 10.28 -1.26 -18.03
CA LEU A 27 10.43 -1.95 -19.32
C LEU A 27 10.47 -0.98 -20.51
N LEU A 28 9.73 0.12 -20.44
CA LEU A 28 9.68 1.11 -21.52
C LEU A 28 10.92 2.02 -21.55
N LYS A 29 11.47 2.38 -20.37
CA LYS A 29 12.56 3.36 -20.26
C LYS A 29 13.95 2.75 -20.22
N CYS A 30 14.09 1.50 -19.78
CA CYS A 30 15.38 0.85 -19.59
C CYS A 30 15.64 -0.15 -20.71
N PRO A 31 16.73 -0.01 -21.49
CA PRO A 31 17.11 -0.98 -22.51
C PRO A 31 17.41 -2.37 -21.93
N ASP A 32 18.01 -2.41 -20.72
CA ASP A 32 18.15 -3.61 -19.92
C ASP A 32 17.13 -3.61 -18.76
N PRO A 33 16.09 -4.45 -18.83
CA PRO A 33 15.10 -4.61 -17.76
C PRO A 33 15.71 -4.98 -16.41
N ASN A 34 16.78 -5.77 -16.39
CA ASN A 34 17.38 -6.24 -15.13
C ASN A 34 18.07 -5.10 -14.39
N LEU A 35 18.79 -4.25 -15.13
CA LEU A 35 19.40 -3.05 -14.58
C LEU A 35 18.35 -2.05 -14.07
N GLY A 36 17.26 -1.88 -14.82
CA GLY A 36 16.14 -1.02 -14.39
C GLY A 36 15.46 -1.52 -13.12
N LEU A 37 15.22 -2.83 -13.01
CA LEU A 37 14.69 -3.46 -11.79
C LEU A 37 15.67 -3.35 -10.62
N LEU A 38 16.97 -3.52 -10.87
CA LEU A 38 18.00 -3.34 -9.84
C LEU A 38 17.97 -1.91 -9.30
N ALA A 39 17.93 -0.91 -10.19
CA ALA A 39 17.85 0.49 -9.81
C ALA A 39 16.61 0.78 -8.96
N TYR A 40 15.43 0.28 -9.35
CA TYR A 40 14.21 0.41 -8.55
C TYR A 40 14.35 -0.23 -7.16
N ARG A 41 14.89 -1.44 -7.11
CA ARG A 41 15.08 -2.20 -5.87
C ARG A 41 16.05 -1.53 -4.89
N THR A 42 17.05 -0.81 -5.38
CA THR A 42 18.07 -0.13 -4.56
C THR A 42 17.73 1.33 -4.26
N THR A 43 16.72 1.91 -4.91
CA THR A 43 16.32 3.30 -4.67
C THR A 43 15.52 3.38 -3.38
N LYS A 44 15.88 4.32 -2.49
CA LYS A 44 15.15 4.55 -1.23
C LYS A 44 13.76 5.09 -1.51
N LEU A 45 12.77 4.56 -0.79
CA LEU A 45 11.41 5.10 -0.75
C LEU A 45 11.38 6.35 0.15
N GLU A 46 10.26 7.08 0.12
CA GLU A 46 10.01 8.21 1.02
C GLU A 46 10.10 7.82 2.51
N SER A 47 9.80 6.56 2.82
CA SER A 47 9.94 5.98 4.16
C SER A 47 11.40 5.77 4.61
N GLY A 48 12.37 5.86 3.68
CA GLY A 48 13.81 5.86 3.94
C GLY A 48 14.54 4.54 3.65
N LEU A 49 13.81 3.42 3.56
CA LEU A 49 14.34 2.12 3.13
C LEU A 49 14.01 1.86 1.65
N SER A 50 14.85 1.11 0.97
CA SER A 50 14.63 0.65 -0.40
C SER A 50 13.79 -0.63 -0.45
N PRO A 51 13.14 -0.96 -1.58
CA PRO A 51 12.38 -2.20 -1.71
C PRO A 51 13.22 -3.46 -1.42
N ALA A 52 14.50 -3.49 -1.80
CA ALA A 52 15.39 -4.60 -1.51
C ALA A 52 15.72 -4.72 -0.01
N GLU A 53 15.91 -3.59 0.67
CA GLU A 53 16.15 -3.59 2.12
C GLU A 53 14.93 -4.11 2.88
N LEU A 54 13.71 -3.75 2.45
CA LEU A 54 12.48 -4.25 3.04
C LEU A 54 12.25 -5.75 2.79
N LEU A 55 12.60 -6.23 1.60
CA LEU A 55 12.36 -7.62 1.21
C LEU A 55 13.44 -8.59 1.71
N TYR A 56 14.71 -8.20 1.58
CA TYR A 56 15.87 -9.06 1.87
C TYR A 56 16.55 -8.73 3.19
N GLY A 57 16.17 -7.62 3.84
CA GLY A 57 16.81 -7.19 5.09
C GLY A 57 18.27 -6.80 4.91
N ARG A 58 18.72 -6.47 3.70
CA ARG A 58 20.10 -6.03 3.40
C ARG A 58 20.13 -5.15 2.15
N LYS A 59 21.22 -4.41 1.97
CA LYS A 59 21.46 -3.67 0.73
C LYS A 59 21.97 -4.60 -0.38
N LEU A 60 21.51 -4.35 -1.60
CA LEU A 60 22.04 -5.02 -2.80
C LEU A 60 23.19 -4.20 -3.40
N ARG A 61 24.11 -4.88 -4.08
CA ARG A 61 25.15 -4.23 -4.87
C ARG A 61 24.51 -3.57 -6.10
N SER A 62 24.74 -2.27 -6.25
CA SER A 62 24.29 -1.50 -7.42
C SER A 62 25.47 -1.16 -8.33
N THR A 63 25.19 -0.51 -9.46
CA THR A 63 26.22 0.01 -10.36
C THR A 63 26.92 1.26 -9.84
N LEU A 64 26.36 1.91 -8.81
CA LEU A 64 27.00 3.04 -8.17
C LEU A 64 28.14 2.56 -7.26
N PRO A 65 29.29 3.25 -7.27
CA PRO A 65 30.36 2.96 -6.34
C PRO A 65 29.84 3.17 -4.91
N SER A 66 29.98 2.14 -4.08
CA SER A 66 29.56 2.18 -2.68
C SER A 66 30.68 1.64 -1.82
N ILE A 67 31.00 2.37 -0.75
CA ILE A 67 31.93 1.95 0.29
C ILE A 67 31.18 0.91 1.14
N SER A 68 31.30 -0.36 0.76
CA SER A 68 31.09 -1.62 1.50
C SER A 68 30.09 -1.70 2.67
N ASN A 69 29.01 -0.91 2.72
CA ASN A 69 28.04 -0.98 3.81
C ASN A 69 26.84 -1.82 3.37
N PHE A 70 27.06 -3.12 3.13
CA PHE A 70 26.00 -4.11 2.83
C PHE A 70 25.39 -4.73 4.09
N GLU A 71 25.55 -4.05 5.21
CA GLU A 71 25.04 -4.48 6.51
C GLU A 71 23.54 -4.79 6.46
N PRO A 72 23.09 -5.79 7.25
CA PRO A 72 21.69 -6.04 7.42
C PRO A 72 20.94 -4.82 7.95
N VAL A 73 19.66 -4.71 7.57
CA VAL A 73 18.75 -3.70 8.11
C VAL A 73 18.53 -4.01 9.58
N GLY A 74 19.06 -3.14 10.45
CA GLY A 74 18.92 -3.29 11.89
C GLY A 74 17.47 -3.14 12.39
N ARG A 75 17.20 -3.66 13.59
CA ARG A 75 15.86 -3.57 14.22
C ARG A 75 15.35 -2.13 14.36
N ASP A 76 16.24 -1.20 14.70
CA ASP A 76 15.87 0.22 14.87
C ASP A 76 15.50 0.88 13.53
N GLN A 77 16.18 0.50 12.45
CA GLN A 77 15.83 0.97 11.10
C GLN A 77 14.44 0.45 10.68
N MET A 78 14.14 -0.81 10.99
CA MET A 78 12.82 -1.37 10.72
C MET A 78 11.72 -0.73 11.59
N LYS A 79 12.02 -0.41 12.86
CA LYS A 79 11.09 0.31 13.75
C LYS A 79 10.77 1.70 13.22
N THR A 80 11.79 2.47 12.87
CA THR A 80 11.61 3.83 12.29
C THR A 80 10.87 3.80 10.96
N PHE A 81 11.12 2.79 10.11
CA PHE A 81 10.34 2.58 8.89
C PHE A 81 8.85 2.37 9.21
N ARG A 82 8.51 1.49 10.17
CA ARG A 82 7.12 1.22 10.54
C ARG A 82 6.40 2.46 11.08
N GLU A 83 7.07 3.27 11.89
CA GLU A 83 6.52 4.52 12.43
C GLU A 83 6.22 5.52 11.30
N ARG A 84 7.13 5.67 10.33
CA ARG A 84 6.93 6.54 9.16
C ARG A 84 5.82 6.02 8.25
N ASP A 85 5.83 4.73 7.91
CA ASP A 85 4.81 4.11 7.07
C ASP A 85 3.42 4.25 7.71
N TRP A 86 3.30 4.04 9.01
CA TRP A 86 2.06 4.25 9.76
C TRP A 86 1.60 5.72 9.69
N SER A 87 2.51 6.66 9.91
CA SER A 87 2.22 8.10 9.82
C SER A 87 1.76 8.52 8.42
N MET A 88 2.39 7.97 7.37
CA MET A 88 1.99 8.19 5.98
C MET A 88 0.59 7.63 5.71
N LYS A 89 0.29 6.41 6.17
CA LYS A 89 -1.05 5.79 6.03
C LYS A 89 -2.14 6.60 6.72
N ILE A 90 -1.88 7.10 7.94
CA ILE A 90 -2.81 8.00 8.64
C ILE A 90 -3.04 9.27 7.83
N ARG A 91 -1.98 9.90 7.33
CA ARG A 91 -2.09 11.12 6.52
C ARG A 91 -2.86 10.87 5.22
N MET A 92 -2.59 9.76 4.54
CA MET A 92 -3.31 9.36 3.33
C MET A 92 -4.80 9.16 3.61
N LYS A 93 -5.14 8.46 4.71
CA LYS A 93 -6.53 8.28 5.15
C LYS A 93 -7.19 9.64 5.41
N LYS A 94 -6.56 10.51 6.20
CA LYS A 94 -7.08 11.84 6.51
C LYS A 94 -7.34 12.66 5.25
N ASN A 95 -6.35 12.75 4.36
CA ASN A 95 -6.48 13.49 3.11
C ASN A 95 -7.59 12.92 2.21
N PHE A 96 -7.74 11.60 2.18
CA PHE A 96 -8.80 10.93 1.43
C PHE A 96 -10.18 11.26 2.01
N ASP A 97 -10.34 11.11 3.33
CA ASP A 97 -11.58 11.34 4.05
C ASP A 97 -12.03 12.82 3.92
N GLU A 98 -11.10 13.77 4.06
CA GLU A 98 -11.35 15.20 3.84
C GLU A 98 -11.76 15.51 2.41
N ARG A 99 -11.01 15.01 1.42
CA ARG A 99 -11.30 15.24 -0.01
C ARG A 99 -12.66 14.66 -0.41
N ARG A 100 -13.04 13.52 0.16
CA ARG A 100 -14.32 12.84 -0.10
C ARG A 100 -15.46 13.33 0.79
N LYS A 101 -15.18 14.24 1.72
CA LYS A 101 -16.14 14.74 2.74
C LYS A 101 -16.82 13.58 3.46
N VAL A 102 -16.03 12.57 3.84
CA VAL A 102 -16.52 11.40 4.57
C VAL A 102 -17.08 11.88 5.90
N LYS A 103 -18.25 11.37 6.25
CA LYS A 103 -18.91 11.63 7.53
C LYS A 103 -19.00 10.31 8.29
N GLU A 104 -18.70 10.34 9.57
CA GLU A 104 -19.00 9.20 10.43
C GLU A 104 -20.52 9.05 10.51
N LEU A 105 -20.99 7.84 10.22
CA LEU A 105 -22.40 7.50 10.32
C LEU A 105 -22.71 7.07 11.76
N PRO A 106 -23.90 7.43 12.28
CA PRO A 106 -24.33 6.93 13.59
C PRO A 106 -24.38 5.40 13.59
N ALA A 107 -24.07 4.81 14.74
CA ALA A 107 -24.16 3.36 14.91
C ALA A 107 -25.60 2.89 14.66
N LEU A 108 -25.75 1.79 13.93
CA LEU A 108 -27.05 1.19 13.62
C LEU A 108 -27.59 0.44 14.84
N SER A 109 -28.87 0.63 15.14
CA SER A 109 -29.58 -0.10 16.19
C SER A 109 -30.30 -1.31 15.62
N ILE A 110 -30.44 -2.36 16.44
CA ILE A 110 -31.25 -3.53 16.06
C ILE A 110 -32.69 -3.06 15.81
N GLY A 111 -33.27 -3.45 14.68
CA GLY A 111 -34.60 -3.01 14.25
C GLY A 111 -34.61 -1.85 13.26
N ASP A 112 -33.47 -1.19 13.00
CA ASP A 112 -33.39 -0.09 12.03
C ASP A 112 -33.69 -0.57 10.60
N ARG A 113 -34.55 0.18 9.89
CA ARG A 113 -34.82 -0.05 8.47
C ARG A 113 -33.79 0.71 7.64
N ILE A 114 -32.88 -0.01 7.02
CA ILE A 114 -31.81 0.54 6.19
C ILE A 114 -32.03 0.26 4.71
N TRP A 115 -31.57 1.18 3.86
CA TRP A 115 -31.49 0.96 2.42
C TRP A 115 -30.13 0.36 2.06
N VAL A 116 -30.12 -0.88 1.58
CA VAL A 116 -28.90 -1.55 1.13
C VAL A 116 -28.63 -1.15 -0.32
N ARG A 117 -27.61 -0.30 -0.54
CA ARG A 117 -27.29 0.24 -1.86
C ARG A 117 -27.00 -0.84 -2.90
N ASP A 118 -26.17 -1.82 -2.54
CA ASP A 118 -25.72 -2.87 -3.48
C ASP A 118 -26.87 -3.75 -3.97
N LEU A 119 -27.86 -4.00 -3.10
CA LEU A 119 -29.03 -4.83 -3.40
C LEU A 119 -30.26 -4.00 -3.84
N ARG A 120 -30.13 -2.66 -3.83
CA ARG A 120 -31.21 -1.69 -4.10
C ARG A 120 -32.53 -2.05 -3.41
N ARG A 121 -32.46 -2.48 -2.14
CA ARG A 121 -33.62 -2.92 -1.34
C ARG A 121 -33.56 -2.44 0.11
N ARG A 122 -34.73 -2.38 0.76
CA ARG A 122 -34.83 -2.15 2.22
C ARG A 122 -34.53 -3.43 2.99
N GLY A 123 -33.83 -3.31 4.11
CA GLY A 123 -33.56 -4.39 5.06
C GLY A 123 -33.70 -3.90 6.50
N THR A 124 -33.80 -4.84 7.44
CA THR A 124 -33.86 -4.55 8.88
C THR A 124 -32.61 -5.09 9.56
N VAL A 125 -31.96 -4.26 10.37
CA VAL A 125 -30.79 -4.66 11.15
C VAL A 125 -31.20 -5.71 12.19
N LYS A 126 -30.57 -6.88 12.16
CA LYS A 126 -30.74 -7.94 13.16
C LYS A 126 -29.44 -8.11 13.95
N ALA A 127 -29.56 -8.58 15.19
CA ALA A 127 -28.38 -9.03 15.94
C ALA A 127 -27.68 -10.16 15.18
N ASN A 128 -26.35 -10.14 15.14
CA ASN A 128 -25.59 -11.29 14.68
C ASN A 128 -25.77 -12.40 15.72
N ALA A 129 -26.35 -13.53 15.31
CA ALA A 129 -26.42 -14.76 16.11
C ALA A 129 -25.08 -15.48 16.07
#